data_AF-A0A1H8M4B8-F1
#
_entry.id   AF-A0A1H8M4B8-F1
#
_cell.length_a   1.000
_cell.length_b   1.000
_cell.length_c   1.000
_cell.angle_alpha   90.00
_cell.angle_beta   90.00
_cell.angle_gamma   90.00
#
_symmetry.space_group_name_H-M   'P 1'
#
loop_
_entity.id
_entity.type
_entity.pdbx_description
1 polymer ?
#
loop_
_entity_poly.entity_id
_entity_poly.type
_entity_poly.pdbx_seq_one_letter_code
_entity_poly.pdbx_strand_id
1 'polypeptide(L)'
;MEELIYDIGFHKGEDTLFYLLKGYNVVAVDADIELIEEGKSSFKEYIDNGRLILLNYAITNESDKDINFFISQNTLWNSTNGAVASRQGNKTLKKKVRSKRLDDLFREYGMPFYCKIDIEGNDIIALQTIENSDEKPPYISVETECLGENETIAMGKELETLERLYQLGYRRFKLVDQQTLTVLSKRDFYFNIPEHHWTAQTAIDCRYAKEQLELTSNQRGMKFTDFFPNASGPFGEELAGRWYGYKLAREILKKHRRDKMQLDEPEWTFWCDWHAAF
;
A
#
# COMPACT_ATOMS: atom_id res chain seq x y z
N MET A 1 -0.81 -13.57 21.53
CA MET A 1 0.26 -13.60 20.52
C MET A 1 0.15 -12.29 19.79
N GLU A 2 1.25 -11.54 19.69
CA GLU A 2 1.26 -10.34 18.86
C GLU A 2 1.21 -10.79 17.40
N GLU A 3 0.23 -10.26 16.67
CA GLU A 3 0.03 -10.60 15.26
C GLU A 3 1.14 -9.98 14.41
N LEU A 4 1.49 -10.67 13.33
CA LEU A 4 2.56 -10.29 12.40
C LEU A 4 1.98 -9.48 11.24
N ILE A 5 2.61 -8.37 10.89
CA ILE A 5 2.26 -7.52 9.76
C ILE A 5 3.41 -7.50 8.76
N TYR A 6 3.07 -7.52 7.47
CA TYR A 6 4.02 -7.30 6.39
C TYR A 6 3.81 -5.92 5.78
N ASP A 7 4.88 -5.14 5.72
CA ASP A 7 4.95 -3.86 5.01
C ASP A 7 5.87 -4.03 3.79
N ILE A 8 5.26 -4.31 2.64
CA ILE A 8 5.97 -4.50 1.38
C ILE A 8 5.98 -3.17 0.63
N GLY A 9 7.16 -2.57 0.51
CA GLY A 9 7.34 -1.16 0.16
C GLY A 9 7.48 -0.28 1.40
N PHE A 10 8.48 -0.59 2.23
CA PHE A 10 8.73 0.11 3.51
C PHE A 10 8.92 1.62 3.35
N HIS A 11 9.55 2.06 2.25
CA HIS A 11 9.91 3.45 2.00
C HIS A 11 10.68 4.07 3.18
N LYS A 12 10.09 5.02 3.93
CA LYS A 12 10.71 5.64 5.12
C LYS A 12 10.11 5.10 6.43
N GLY A 13 9.26 4.08 6.32
CA GLY A 13 8.66 3.37 7.45
C GLY A 13 7.40 4.05 7.99
N GLU A 14 6.69 4.84 7.19
CA GLU A 14 5.49 5.54 7.65
C GLU A 14 4.38 4.54 8.07
N ASP A 15 4.10 3.53 7.25
CA ASP A 15 3.21 2.41 7.59
C ASP A 15 3.79 1.52 8.70
N THR A 16 5.07 1.15 8.59
CA THR A 16 5.78 0.36 9.62
C THR A 16 5.67 0.99 11.02
N LEU A 17 5.86 2.30 11.15
CA LEU A 17 5.73 2.99 12.43
C LEU A 17 4.30 2.92 12.95
N PHE A 18 3.30 3.13 12.08
CA PHE A 18 1.90 2.97 12.46
C PHE A 18 1.62 1.57 13.02
N TYR A 19 2.06 0.51 12.34
CA TYR A 19 1.88 -0.87 12.78
C TYR A 19 2.60 -1.19 14.10
N LEU A 20 3.85 -0.75 14.25
CA LEU A 20 4.64 -0.96 15.46
C LEU A 20 4.02 -0.28 16.67
N LEU A 21 3.60 0.98 16.52
CA LEU A 21 2.89 1.70 17.56
C LEU A 21 1.63 0.91 17.95
N LYS A 22 0.82 0.48 16.98
CA LYS A 22 -0.40 -0.31 17.22
C LYS A 22 -0.18 -1.64 17.96
N GLY A 23 1.08 -2.03 18.18
CA GLY A 23 1.44 -3.17 18.99
C GLY A 23 1.66 -4.45 18.19
N TYR A 24 1.85 -4.35 16.88
CA TYR A 24 2.16 -5.49 16.01
C TYR A 24 3.68 -5.73 15.90
N ASN A 25 4.04 -6.93 15.48
CA ASN A 25 5.38 -7.23 14.97
C ASN A 25 5.37 -7.01 13.45
N VAL A 26 6.47 -6.51 12.88
CA VAL A 26 6.51 -6.11 11.48
C VAL A 26 7.70 -6.77 10.76
N VAL A 27 7.43 -7.35 9.60
CA VAL A 27 8.45 -7.64 8.59
C VAL A 27 8.27 -6.62 7.48
N ALA A 28 9.25 -5.73 7.33
CA ALA A 28 9.21 -4.65 6.35
C ALA A 28 10.28 -4.86 5.28
N VAL A 29 9.92 -4.62 4.02
CA VAL A 29 10.76 -4.91 2.86
C VAL A 29 10.83 -3.71 1.94
N ASP A 30 12.05 -3.30 1.58
CA ASP A 30 12.30 -2.33 0.51
C ASP A 30 13.43 -2.79 -0.41
N ALA A 31 13.35 -2.38 -1.66
CA ALA A 31 14.40 -2.65 -2.64
C ALA A 31 15.55 -1.63 -2.57
N ASP A 32 15.31 -0.41 -2.09
CA ASP A 32 16.36 0.60 -1.91
C ASP A 32 17.13 0.38 -0.60
N ILE A 33 18.41 0.02 -0.74
CA ILE A 33 19.28 -0.20 0.41
C ILE A 33 19.48 1.05 1.26
N GLU A 34 19.44 2.25 0.66
CA GLU A 34 19.62 3.50 1.41
C GLU A 34 18.47 3.71 2.40
N LEU A 35 17.24 3.46 1.96
CA LEU A 35 16.05 3.49 2.81
C LEU A 35 16.09 2.43 3.92
N ILE A 36 16.60 1.23 3.62
CA ILE A 36 16.78 0.19 4.64
C ILE A 36 17.81 0.59 5.71
N GLU A 37 18.94 1.18 5.33
CA GLU A 37 19.97 1.61 6.29
C GLU A 37 19.51 2.80 7.14
N GLU A 38 18.77 3.74 6.55
CA GLU A 38 18.09 4.82 7.28
C GLU A 38 17.04 4.25 8.27
N GLY A 39 16.26 3.26 7.82
CA GLY A 39 15.30 2.54 8.64
C GLY A 39 15.94 1.83 9.82
N LYS A 40 17.08 1.15 9.62
CA LYS A 40 17.83 0.50 10.71
C LYS A 40 18.24 1.46 11.81
N SER A 41 18.57 2.70 11.43
CA SER A 41 18.93 3.75 12.38
C SER A 41 17.69 4.31 13.09
N SER A 42 16.62 4.58 12.33
CA SER A 42 15.39 5.23 12.85
C SER A 42 14.54 4.30 13.72
N PHE A 43 14.55 3.00 13.42
CA PHE A 43 13.76 1.98 14.12
C PHE A 43 14.62 1.08 15.01
N LYS A 44 15.82 1.53 15.40
CA LYS A 44 16.80 0.70 16.13
C LYS A 44 16.19 0.02 17.35
N GLU A 45 15.39 0.72 18.15
CA GLU A 45 14.76 0.16 19.35
C GLU A 45 13.82 -1.02 19.01
N TYR A 46 12.98 -0.86 17.97
CA TYR A 46 12.07 -1.90 17.49
C TYR A 46 12.81 -3.09 16.87
N ILE A 47 13.99 -2.87 16.32
CA ILE A 47 14.82 -3.96 15.78
C ILE A 47 15.51 -4.70 16.92
N ASP A 48 16.11 -3.97 17.86
CA ASP A 48 16.85 -4.54 19.00
C ASP A 48 15.94 -5.40 19.91
N ASN A 49 14.67 -5.03 20.06
CA ASN A 49 13.69 -5.77 20.85
C ASN A 49 12.91 -6.83 20.03
N GLY A 50 13.28 -7.04 18.76
CA GLY A 50 12.72 -8.09 17.90
C GLY A 50 11.33 -7.80 17.34
N ARG A 51 10.86 -6.55 17.39
CA ARG A 51 9.55 -6.12 16.92
C ARG A 51 9.52 -5.78 15.43
N LEU A 52 10.66 -5.45 14.84
CA LEU A 52 10.82 -5.12 13.43
C LEU A 52 11.95 -5.94 12.79
N ILE A 53 11.67 -6.56 11.65
CA ILE A 53 12.66 -7.13 10.74
C ILE A 53 12.66 -6.29 9.46
N LEU A 54 13.81 -5.69 9.12
CA LEU A 54 14.00 -4.95 7.86
C LEU A 54 14.79 -5.79 6.86
N LEU A 55 14.24 -5.97 5.66
CA LEU A 55 14.82 -6.79 4.59
C LEU A 55 15.04 -5.96 3.32
N ASN A 56 16.21 -6.13 2.68
CA ASN A 56 16.51 -5.49 1.41
C ASN A 56 16.28 -6.44 0.24
N TYR A 57 15.07 -6.43 -0.32
CA TYR A 57 14.71 -7.22 -1.50
C TYR A 57 13.76 -6.46 -2.41
N ALA A 58 13.89 -6.68 -3.70
CA ALA A 58 12.82 -6.37 -4.62
C ALA A 58 11.85 -7.57 -4.70
N ILE A 59 10.59 -7.36 -4.35
CA ILE A 59 9.60 -8.43 -4.42
C ILE A 59 9.25 -8.70 -5.88
N THR A 60 9.38 -9.95 -6.34
CA THR A 60 9.06 -10.38 -7.73
C THR A 60 8.50 -11.80 -7.77
N ASN A 61 8.27 -12.34 -8.97
CA ASN A 61 7.84 -13.73 -9.18
C ASN A 61 8.96 -14.78 -9.05
N GLU A 62 10.22 -14.36 -8.92
CA GLU A 62 11.37 -15.25 -8.77
C GLU A 62 12.24 -14.81 -7.60
N SER A 63 12.65 -15.76 -6.76
CA SER A 63 13.66 -15.49 -5.74
C SER A 63 15.05 -15.66 -6.32
N ASP A 64 16.02 -15.04 -5.67
CA ASP A 64 17.43 -15.30 -5.92
C ASP A 64 17.93 -14.88 -7.31
N LYS A 65 17.38 -13.79 -7.86
CA LYS A 65 17.85 -13.13 -9.08
C LYS A 65 18.30 -11.70 -8.81
N ASP A 66 19.25 -11.22 -9.61
CA ASP A 66 19.67 -9.82 -9.56
C ASP A 66 18.89 -9.02 -10.61
N ILE A 67 17.83 -8.37 -10.16
CA ILE A 67 16.93 -7.63 -11.05
C ILE A 67 17.31 -6.15 -11.13
N ASN A 68 16.84 -5.49 -12.18
CA ASN A 68 17.00 -4.06 -12.32
C ASN A 68 15.96 -3.36 -11.43
N PHE A 69 16.41 -2.39 -10.66
CA PHE A 69 15.56 -1.51 -9.87
C PHE A 69 15.94 -0.06 -10.16
N PHE A 70 14.96 0.83 -10.28
CA PHE A 70 15.16 2.22 -10.67
C PHE A 70 14.84 3.12 -9.49
N ILE A 71 15.88 3.76 -8.95
CA ILE A 71 15.78 4.78 -7.90
C ILE A 71 15.42 6.10 -8.55
N SER A 72 14.27 6.67 -8.19
CA SER A 72 13.81 7.96 -8.71
C SER A 72 14.32 9.12 -7.84
N GLN A 73 14.36 10.33 -8.40
CA GLN A 73 14.55 11.55 -7.60
C GLN A 73 13.43 11.76 -6.59
N ASN A 74 12.22 11.27 -6.90
CA ASN A 74 11.14 11.14 -5.94
C ASN A 74 11.09 9.69 -5.44
N THR A 75 11.59 9.43 -4.23
CA THR A 75 11.74 8.06 -3.70
C THR A 75 10.44 7.28 -3.61
N LEU A 76 9.29 7.98 -3.56
CA LEU A 76 7.97 7.37 -3.62
C LEU A 76 7.75 6.58 -4.92
N TRP A 77 8.46 6.89 -6.01
CA TRP A 77 8.30 6.20 -7.30
C TRP A 77 9.43 5.22 -7.60
N ASN A 78 10.21 4.83 -6.59
CA ASN A 78 11.19 3.76 -6.74
C ASN A 78 10.51 2.48 -7.22
N SER A 79 10.94 1.91 -8.36
CA SER A 79 10.20 0.81 -8.98
C SER A 79 11.10 -0.11 -9.81
N THR A 80 10.65 -1.35 -10.01
CA THR A 80 11.20 -2.24 -11.03
C THR A 80 10.79 -1.82 -12.45
N ASN A 81 9.74 -1.01 -12.58
CA ASN A 81 9.30 -0.41 -13.84
C ASN A 81 9.93 0.98 -14.02
N GLY A 82 10.81 1.11 -15.01
CA GLY A 82 11.48 2.38 -15.33
C GLY A 82 10.51 3.49 -15.77
N ALA A 83 9.34 3.16 -16.31
CA ALA A 83 8.33 4.15 -16.71
C ALA A 83 7.61 4.75 -15.50
N VAL A 84 7.42 3.97 -14.42
CA VAL A 84 6.90 4.45 -13.14
C VAL A 84 7.94 5.34 -12.47
N ALA A 85 9.18 4.87 -12.36
CA ALA A 85 10.25 5.63 -11.69
C ALA A 85 10.62 6.95 -12.35
N SER A 86 10.38 7.08 -13.67
CA SER A 86 10.67 8.30 -14.43
C SER A 86 9.46 9.21 -14.66
N ARG A 87 8.32 8.96 -13.99
CA ARG A 87 7.14 9.85 -14.02
C ARG A 87 7.54 11.32 -13.85
N GLN A 88 6.89 12.22 -14.59
CA GLN A 88 7.14 13.65 -14.58
C GLN A 88 8.58 14.04 -14.99
N GLY A 89 9.23 13.20 -15.80
CA GLY A 89 10.60 13.41 -16.24
C GLY A 89 11.65 13.28 -15.12
N ASN A 90 11.32 12.61 -14.02
CA ASN A 90 12.28 12.37 -12.94
C ASN A 90 13.49 11.59 -13.45
N LYS A 91 14.68 12.02 -13.01
CA LYS A 91 15.90 11.25 -13.29
C LYS A 91 15.89 9.98 -12.46
N THR A 92 16.37 8.89 -13.05
CA THR A 92 16.46 7.59 -12.39
C THR A 92 17.88 7.06 -12.36
N LEU A 93 18.28 6.47 -11.24
CA LEU A 93 19.49 5.67 -11.11
C LEU A 93 19.12 4.18 -11.13
N LYS A 94 19.67 3.44 -12.09
CA LYS A 94 19.47 2.00 -12.18
C LYS A 94 20.44 1.25 -11.26
N LYS A 95 19.92 0.50 -10.29
CA LYS A 95 20.66 -0.38 -9.39
C LYS A 95 20.31 -1.85 -9.66
N LYS A 96 21.16 -2.76 -9.19
CA LYS A 96 20.87 -4.20 -9.12
C LYS A 96 20.46 -4.54 -7.69
N VAL A 97 19.31 -5.19 -7.55
CA VAL A 97 18.76 -5.59 -6.25
C VAL A 97 18.40 -7.08 -6.30
N ARG A 98 18.63 -7.77 -5.19
CA ARG A 98 18.28 -9.18 -5.06
C ARG A 98 16.77 -9.34 -5.00
N SER A 99 16.23 -10.27 -5.77
CA SER A 99 14.79 -10.53 -5.78
C SER A 99 14.36 -11.56 -4.75
N LYS A 100 13.12 -11.46 -4.30
CA LYS A 100 12.47 -12.39 -3.39
C LYS A 100 11.00 -12.54 -3.74
N ARG A 101 10.45 -13.75 -3.65
CA ARG A 101 9.00 -13.96 -3.76
C ARG A 101 8.32 -13.67 -2.42
N LEU A 102 7.10 -13.14 -2.46
CA LEU A 102 6.39 -12.78 -1.23
C LEU A 102 6.02 -14.01 -0.39
N ASP A 103 5.60 -15.10 -1.02
CA ASP A 103 5.32 -16.37 -0.33
C ASP A 103 6.58 -17.05 0.24
N ASP A 104 7.77 -16.80 -0.32
CA ASP A 104 9.02 -17.25 0.29
C ASP A 104 9.24 -16.55 1.63
N LEU A 105 8.89 -15.27 1.73
CA LEU A 105 8.96 -14.55 3.00
C LEU A 105 7.94 -15.10 4.01
N PHE A 106 6.73 -15.48 3.59
CA PHE A 106 5.77 -16.11 4.50
C PHE A 106 6.29 -17.43 5.08
N ARG A 107 6.98 -18.23 4.27
CA ARG A 107 7.61 -19.47 4.73
C ARG A 107 8.78 -19.25 5.70
N GLU A 108 9.51 -18.15 5.51
CA GLU A 108 10.72 -17.85 6.28
C GLU A 108 10.44 -17.12 7.61
N TYR A 109 9.49 -16.16 7.61
CA TYR A 109 9.22 -15.29 8.76
C TYR A 109 7.82 -15.48 9.36
N GLY A 110 6.96 -16.30 8.74
CA GLY A 110 5.61 -16.61 9.21
C GLY A 110 4.50 -15.96 8.39
N MET A 111 3.30 -16.54 8.46
CA MET A 111 2.11 -15.99 7.79
C MET A 111 1.64 -14.72 8.51
N PRO A 112 1.50 -13.57 7.83
CA PRO A 112 1.00 -12.37 8.47
C PRO A 112 -0.51 -12.40 8.70
N PHE A 113 -0.94 -11.68 9.72
CA PHE A 113 -2.33 -11.28 9.92
C PHE A 113 -2.78 -10.26 8.88
N TYR A 114 -1.89 -9.31 8.55
CA TYR A 114 -2.13 -8.25 7.56
C TYR A 114 -0.91 -8.08 6.65
N CYS A 115 -1.11 -8.00 5.34
CA CYS A 115 -0.05 -7.75 4.37
C CYS A 115 -0.39 -6.55 3.49
N LYS A 116 0.37 -5.46 3.64
CA LYS A 116 0.36 -4.31 2.74
C LYS A 116 1.35 -4.54 1.61
N ILE A 117 0.92 -4.25 0.39
CA ILE A 117 1.71 -4.35 -0.84
C ILE A 117 1.56 -3.03 -1.58
N ASP A 118 2.64 -2.26 -1.62
CA ASP A 118 2.73 -0.97 -2.31
C ASP A 118 4.16 -0.80 -2.81
N ILE A 119 4.43 -1.34 -4.00
CA ILE A 119 5.76 -1.39 -4.61
C ILE A 119 5.75 -0.87 -6.04
N GLU A 120 4.83 0.07 -6.31
CA GLU A 120 4.82 0.95 -7.47
C GLU A 120 4.98 0.18 -8.80
N GLY A 121 4.08 -0.77 -9.05
CA GLY A 121 3.94 -1.44 -10.35
C GLY A 121 4.34 -2.90 -10.36
N ASN A 122 4.77 -3.47 -9.23
CA ASN A 122 5.01 -4.91 -9.10
C ASN A 122 4.04 -5.61 -8.13
N ASP A 123 3.01 -4.90 -7.70
CA ASP A 123 2.01 -5.26 -6.70
C ASP A 123 1.23 -6.53 -7.09
N ILE A 124 0.75 -6.55 -8.33
CA ILE A 124 0.08 -7.72 -8.89
C ILE A 124 1.01 -8.93 -8.96
N ILE A 125 2.30 -8.73 -9.26
CA ILE A 125 3.29 -9.81 -9.31
C ILE A 125 3.53 -10.37 -7.91
N ALA A 126 3.67 -9.52 -6.90
CA ALA A 126 3.77 -9.94 -5.50
C ALA A 126 2.54 -10.77 -5.09
N LEU A 127 1.34 -10.26 -5.40
CA LEU A 127 0.07 -10.93 -5.10
C LEU A 127 -0.07 -12.30 -5.78
N GLN A 128 0.42 -12.44 -7.03
CA GLN A 128 0.41 -13.72 -7.76
C GLN A 128 1.24 -14.79 -7.06
N THR A 129 2.36 -14.43 -6.41
CA THR A 129 3.20 -15.42 -5.74
C THR A 129 2.52 -16.09 -4.55
N ILE A 130 1.55 -15.39 -3.92
CA ILE A 130 0.79 -15.87 -2.77
C ILE A 130 -0.02 -17.13 -3.12
N GLU A 131 -0.38 -17.37 -4.38
CA GLU A 131 -1.12 -18.57 -4.80
C GLU A 131 -0.45 -19.87 -4.36
N ASN A 132 0.88 -19.86 -4.24
CA ASN A 132 1.68 -21.03 -3.88
C ASN A 132 1.73 -21.31 -2.37
N SER A 133 1.14 -20.47 -1.52
CA SER A 133 0.97 -20.75 -0.09
C SER A 133 -0.29 -21.60 0.18
N ASP A 134 -0.36 -22.43 1.20
CA ASP A 134 -1.62 -23.10 1.54
C ASP A 134 -2.59 -22.16 2.29
N GLU A 135 -2.03 -21.34 3.17
CA GLU A 135 -2.74 -20.29 3.92
C GLU A 135 -2.49 -18.92 3.30
N LYS A 136 -3.45 -17.99 3.48
CA LYS A 136 -3.32 -16.61 3.01
C LYS A 136 -3.53 -15.65 4.18
N PRO A 137 -2.96 -14.42 4.12
CA PRO A 137 -3.21 -13.42 5.13
C PRO A 137 -4.72 -13.13 5.24
N PRO A 138 -5.31 -13.10 6.44
CA PRO A 138 -6.72 -12.73 6.61
C PRO A 138 -7.06 -11.37 6.00
N TYR A 139 -6.09 -10.47 5.96
CA TYR A 139 -6.21 -9.13 5.41
C TYR A 139 -5.06 -8.77 4.48
N ILE A 140 -5.39 -8.16 3.33
CA ILE A 140 -4.42 -7.59 2.39
C ILE A 140 -4.84 -6.17 2.02
N SER A 141 -3.85 -5.25 1.91
CA SER A 141 -3.99 -4.02 1.10
C SER A 141 -3.03 -4.08 -0.07
N VAL A 142 -3.52 -3.75 -1.26
CA VAL A 142 -2.71 -3.77 -2.49
C VAL A 142 -3.20 -2.72 -3.47
N GLU A 143 -2.26 -2.04 -4.13
CA GLU A 143 -2.60 -1.05 -5.16
C GLU A 143 -3.45 -1.66 -6.28
N THR A 144 -4.47 -0.91 -6.72
CA THR A 144 -5.36 -1.33 -7.81
C THR A 144 -4.62 -1.41 -9.14
N GLU A 145 -3.90 -0.33 -9.45
CA GLU A 145 -3.14 -0.16 -10.68
C GLU A 145 -2.02 0.85 -10.43
N CYS A 146 -0.89 0.67 -11.13
CA CYS A 146 0.24 1.59 -11.06
C CYS A 146 0.87 1.71 -12.45
N LEU A 147 0.77 2.90 -13.04
CA LEU A 147 1.11 3.16 -14.44
C LEU A 147 2.28 4.13 -14.60
N GLY A 148 3.16 3.87 -15.54
CA GLY A 148 4.09 4.88 -16.04
C GLY A 148 3.38 6.03 -16.76
N GLU A 149 4.09 7.14 -16.94
CA GLU A 149 3.49 8.40 -17.45
C GLU A 149 2.81 8.29 -18.82
N ASN A 150 3.28 7.39 -19.68
CA ASN A 150 2.73 7.13 -21.02
C ASN A 150 2.11 5.74 -21.15
N GLU A 151 1.87 5.05 -20.04
CA GLU A 151 1.22 3.74 -20.04
C GLU A 151 -0.29 3.90 -19.93
N THR A 152 -1.02 3.03 -20.62
CA THR A 152 -2.49 2.97 -20.55
C THR A 152 -2.90 1.54 -20.26
N ILE A 153 -4.00 1.38 -19.53
CA ILE A 153 -4.52 0.06 -19.20
C ILE A 153 -5.39 -0.44 -20.34
N ALA A 154 -5.07 -1.62 -20.85
CA ALA A 154 -5.92 -2.30 -21.81
C ALA A 154 -7.29 -2.60 -21.20
N MET A 155 -8.36 -2.51 -21.99
CA MET A 155 -9.72 -2.76 -21.51
C MET A 155 -9.82 -4.13 -20.81
N GLY A 156 -10.33 -4.13 -19.57
CA GLY A 156 -10.47 -5.31 -18.72
C GLY A 156 -9.29 -5.53 -17.77
N LYS A 157 -8.10 -4.98 -18.06
CA LYS A 157 -6.93 -5.09 -17.20
C LYS A 157 -7.03 -4.25 -15.93
N GLU A 158 -7.92 -3.25 -15.88
CA GLU A 158 -8.19 -2.48 -14.65
C GLU A 158 -8.70 -3.38 -13.51
N LEU A 159 -9.28 -4.53 -13.84
CA LEU A 159 -9.84 -5.47 -12.87
C LEU A 159 -8.85 -6.53 -12.37
N GLU A 160 -7.62 -6.57 -12.90
CA GLU A 160 -6.71 -7.71 -12.71
C GLU A 160 -6.39 -7.96 -11.23
N THR A 161 -6.10 -6.92 -10.45
CA THR A 161 -5.84 -7.03 -9.01
C THR A 161 -7.05 -7.53 -8.24
N LEU A 162 -8.24 -6.98 -8.49
CA LEU A 162 -9.48 -7.43 -7.84
C LEU A 162 -9.82 -8.89 -8.21
N GLU A 163 -9.61 -9.27 -9.47
CA GLU A 163 -9.80 -10.64 -9.95
C GLU A 163 -8.86 -11.62 -9.25
N ARG A 164 -7.59 -11.25 -9.09
CA ARG A 164 -6.60 -12.06 -8.38
C ARG A 164 -6.95 -12.22 -6.90
N LEU A 165 -7.33 -11.13 -6.22
CA LEU A 165 -7.78 -11.20 -4.82
C LEU A 165 -8.99 -12.14 -4.68
N TYR A 166 -9.96 -12.07 -5.59
CA TYR A 166 -11.10 -12.98 -5.56
C TYR A 166 -10.72 -14.45 -5.79
N GLN A 167 -9.77 -14.71 -6.70
CA GLN A 167 -9.23 -16.06 -6.95
C GLN A 167 -8.49 -16.62 -5.72
N LEU A 168 -7.80 -15.76 -4.97
CA LEU A 168 -7.12 -16.12 -3.72
C LEU A 168 -8.06 -16.41 -2.55
N GLY A 169 -9.37 -16.14 -2.68
CA GLY A 169 -10.38 -16.49 -1.69
C GLY A 169 -11.00 -15.31 -0.96
N TYR A 170 -10.50 -14.08 -1.13
CA TYR A 170 -11.08 -12.89 -0.53
C TYR A 170 -12.50 -12.62 -1.06
N ARG A 171 -13.42 -12.17 -0.20
CA ARG A 171 -14.83 -11.90 -0.56
C ARG A 171 -15.33 -10.52 -0.16
N ARG A 172 -14.63 -9.83 0.73
CA ARG A 172 -14.96 -8.50 1.21
C ARG A 172 -13.91 -7.52 0.71
N PHE A 173 -14.36 -6.46 0.04
CA PHE A 173 -13.47 -5.48 -0.59
C PHE A 173 -13.85 -4.05 -0.22
N LYS A 174 -12.86 -3.19 0.02
CA LYS A 174 -12.99 -1.73 0.01
C LYS A 174 -12.02 -1.19 -1.03
N LEU A 175 -12.53 -0.32 -1.92
CA LEU A 175 -11.68 0.48 -2.79
C LEU A 175 -11.42 1.80 -2.08
N VAL A 176 -10.17 2.11 -1.81
CA VAL A 176 -9.77 3.26 -0.99
C VAL A 176 -8.96 4.21 -1.87
N ASP A 177 -9.42 5.44 -1.98
CA ASP A 177 -8.65 6.52 -2.63
C ASP A 177 -7.48 6.89 -1.72
N GLN A 178 -6.24 6.73 -2.20
CA GLN A 178 -5.03 6.85 -1.40
C GLN A 178 -4.64 8.31 -1.09
N GLN A 179 -5.15 9.28 -1.86
CA GLN A 179 -4.95 10.70 -1.56
C GLN A 179 -5.77 11.16 -0.35
N THR A 180 -6.96 10.58 -0.17
CA THR A 180 -7.96 11.04 0.82
C THR A 180 -8.21 10.02 1.93
N LEU A 181 -7.78 8.78 1.75
CA LEU A 181 -8.18 7.61 2.55
C LEU A 181 -9.69 7.39 2.57
N THR A 182 -10.38 7.70 1.46
CA THR A 182 -11.84 7.54 1.33
C THR A 182 -12.21 6.20 0.75
N VAL A 183 -13.06 5.45 1.45
CA VAL A 183 -13.70 4.26 0.88
C VAL A 183 -14.71 4.69 -0.18
N LEU A 184 -14.38 4.42 -1.44
CA LEU A 184 -15.20 4.76 -2.59
C LEU A 184 -16.52 3.97 -2.59
N SER A 185 -17.58 4.60 -3.08
CA SER A 185 -18.95 4.05 -3.06
C SER A 185 -19.70 4.33 -4.35
N LYS A 186 -21.01 4.01 -4.42
CA LYS A 186 -21.83 4.38 -5.60
C LYS A 186 -22.01 5.90 -5.75
N ARG A 187 -21.66 6.71 -4.75
CA ARG A 187 -21.75 8.16 -4.80
C ARG A 187 -20.67 8.75 -5.70
N ASP A 188 -20.95 9.91 -6.27
CA ASP A 188 -19.95 10.69 -6.99
C ASP A 188 -18.90 11.20 -6.01
N PHE A 189 -17.65 11.10 -6.44
CA PHE A 189 -16.49 11.45 -5.63
C PHE A 189 -15.72 12.58 -6.32
N TYR A 190 -15.16 12.34 -7.51
CA TYR A 190 -14.28 13.30 -8.19
C TYR A 190 -14.93 14.62 -8.64
N PHE A 191 -16.24 14.64 -8.93
CA PHE A 191 -16.92 15.83 -9.47
C PHE A 191 -17.57 16.74 -8.41
N ASN A 192 -17.67 16.28 -7.16
CA ASN A 192 -18.49 16.91 -6.13
C ASN A 192 -17.69 17.23 -4.85
N ILE A 193 -16.44 17.67 -4.97
CA ILE A 193 -15.60 17.97 -3.80
C ILE A 193 -15.52 19.48 -3.55
N PRO A 194 -16.38 20.07 -2.70
CA PRO A 194 -15.95 21.21 -1.90
C PRO A 194 -14.72 20.82 -1.08
N GLU A 195 -13.73 21.70 -0.97
CA GLU A 195 -12.54 21.58 -0.09
C GLU A 195 -12.83 21.13 1.36
N HIS A 196 -14.09 21.11 1.77
CA HIS A 196 -14.57 20.77 3.12
C HIS A 196 -14.86 19.28 3.36
N HIS A 197 -15.04 18.44 2.33
CA HIS A 197 -15.32 17.00 2.53
C HIS A 197 -14.11 16.20 3.05
N TRP A 198 -12.92 16.76 2.93
CA TRP A 198 -11.65 16.23 3.44
C TRP A 198 -11.56 16.19 4.97
N THR A 199 -12.49 16.84 5.68
CA THR A 199 -12.44 17.00 7.14
C THR A 199 -13.25 15.94 7.89
N ALA A 200 -14.17 15.20 7.25
CA ALA A 200 -15.03 14.25 7.96
C ALA A 200 -14.33 12.91 8.34
N GLN A 201 -13.19 12.59 7.72
CA GLN A 201 -12.31 11.47 8.13
C GLN A 201 -11.53 11.74 9.43
N THR A 202 -11.45 12.99 9.88
CA THR A 202 -10.48 13.45 10.90
C THR A 202 -10.68 12.92 12.33
N ALA A 203 -11.82 12.31 12.67
CA ALA A 203 -12.18 12.10 14.07
C ALA A 203 -11.88 10.71 14.64
N ILE A 204 -11.78 9.67 13.80
CA ILE A 204 -11.72 8.27 14.28
C ILE A 204 -10.28 7.72 14.22
N ASP A 205 -9.48 8.13 13.24
CA ASP A 205 -8.19 7.48 12.94
C ASP A 205 -7.00 7.94 13.80
N CYS A 206 -7.17 9.00 14.60
CA CYS A 206 -6.08 9.60 15.39
C CYS A 206 -6.16 9.33 16.90
N ARG A 207 -7.13 8.54 17.38
CA ARG A 207 -7.26 8.32 18.85
C ARG A 207 -6.02 7.62 19.40
N TYR A 208 -5.54 6.62 18.67
CA TYR A 208 -4.35 5.85 19.03
C TYR A 208 -3.05 6.70 18.99
N ALA A 209 -2.87 7.51 17.93
CA ALA A 209 -1.74 8.45 17.83
C ALA A 209 -1.76 9.50 18.96
N LYS A 210 -2.94 9.97 19.37
CA LYS A 210 -3.08 10.92 20.49
C LYS A 210 -2.72 10.33 21.85
N GLU A 211 -3.05 9.07 22.08
CA GLU A 211 -2.77 8.39 23.35
C GLU A 211 -1.29 8.02 23.49
N GLN A 212 -0.57 7.80 22.38
CA GLN A 212 0.79 7.25 22.38
C GLN A 212 1.87 8.28 22.03
N LEU A 213 1.52 9.36 21.32
CA LEU A 213 2.44 10.47 20.99
C LEU A 213 2.31 11.68 21.94
N GLU A 214 1.70 11.50 23.12
CA GLU A 214 1.51 12.53 24.15
C GLU A 214 0.89 13.86 23.63
N LEU A 215 0.00 13.77 22.63
CA LEU A 215 -0.56 14.96 21.99
C LEU A 215 -1.58 15.61 22.91
N THR A 216 -1.21 16.75 23.49
CA THR A 216 -2.08 17.53 24.39
C THR A 216 -3.41 17.90 23.72
N SER A 217 -4.47 17.99 24.53
CA SER A 217 -5.89 18.09 24.16
C SER A 217 -6.31 19.27 23.24
N ASN A 218 -5.39 20.11 22.80
CA ASN A 218 -5.67 21.32 22.00
C ASN A 218 -5.63 21.11 20.47
N GLN A 219 -5.33 19.91 19.96
CA GLN A 219 -5.25 19.63 18.52
C GLN A 219 -6.56 18.99 17.98
N ARG A 220 -7.61 19.80 17.89
CA ARG A 220 -8.79 19.49 17.07
C ARG A 220 -8.45 19.74 15.59
N GLY A 221 -8.62 18.73 14.73
CA GLY A 221 -8.50 18.87 13.27
C GLY A 221 -7.26 18.28 12.59
N MET A 222 -6.39 17.57 13.31
CA MET A 222 -5.28 16.82 12.69
C MET A 222 -5.79 15.58 11.93
N LYS A 223 -5.13 15.26 10.82
CA LYS A 223 -5.39 14.12 9.93
C LYS A 223 -4.40 13.00 10.18
N PHE A 224 -4.75 11.77 9.79
CA PHE A 224 -3.85 10.62 9.81
C PHE A 224 -2.53 10.92 9.06
N THR A 225 -2.64 11.54 7.90
CA THR A 225 -1.50 11.92 7.05
C THR A 225 -0.61 13.03 7.64
N ASP A 226 -1.05 13.73 8.69
CA ASP A 226 -0.19 14.66 9.42
C ASP A 226 0.81 13.91 10.33
N PHE A 227 0.49 12.67 10.73
CA PHE A 227 1.35 11.80 11.54
C PHE A 227 2.13 10.80 10.70
N PHE A 228 1.47 10.23 9.69
CA PHE A 228 2.01 9.21 8.80
C PHE A 228 1.89 9.70 7.36
N PRO A 229 2.74 10.66 6.94
CA PRO A 229 2.70 11.17 5.57
C PRO A 229 3.01 10.02 4.60
N ASN A 230 2.29 9.94 3.49
CA ASN A 230 2.45 8.91 2.45
C ASN A 230 2.17 7.45 2.88
N ALA A 231 1.67 7.20 4.09
CA ALA A 231 1.25 5.86 4.50
C ALA A 231 -0.06 5.46 3.78
N SER A 232 -0.21 4.16 3.47
CA SER A 232 -1.38 3.63 2.74
C SER A 232 -2.69 3.69 3.54
N GLY A 233 -2.61 4.06 4.84
CA GLY A 233 -3.74 4.36 5.69
C GLY A 233 -4.04 3.32 6.79
N PRO A 234 -5.07 3.57 7.62
CA PRO A 234 -5.54 2.62 8.63
C PRO A 234 -6.02 1.28 8.06
N PHE A 235 -6.24 0.30 8.94
CA PHE A 235 -6.82 -0.97 8.51
C PHE A 235 -8.22 -0.80 7.92
N GLY A 236 -8.61 -1.73 7.05
CA GLY A 236 -9.91 -1.70 6.39
C GLY A 236 -11.08 -1.60 7.37
N GLU A 237 -10.97 -2.19 8.55
CA GLU A 237 -11.93 -2.14 9.66
C GLU A 237 -12.12 -0.74 10.24
N GLU A 238 -11.06 0.07 10.22
CA GLU A 238 -11.00 1.39 10.84
C GLU A 238 -11.51 2.47 9.87
N LEU A 239 -11.37 2.24 8.56
CA LEU A 239 -11.85 3.14 7.51
C LEU A 239 -13.38 3.23 7.48
N ALA A 240 -13.90 4.46 7.51
CA ALA A 240 -15.32 4.73 7.35
C ALA A 240 -15.82 4.32 5.95
N GLY A 241 -16.83 3.47 5.88
CA GLY A 241 -17.39 2.98 4.61
C GLY A 241 -17.78 1.50 4.68
N ARG A 242 -18.45 1.03 3.62
CA ARG A 242 -18.94 -0.35 3.56
C ARG A 242 -17.94 -1.26 2.85
N TRP A 243 -17.83 -2.49 3.35
CA TRP A 243 -17.25 -3.59 2.60
C TRP A 243 -18.22 -4.05 1.50
N TYR A 244 -17.70 -4.34 0.31
CA TYR A 244 -18.47 -4.79 -0.84
C TYR A 244 -18.13 -6.23 -1.19
N GLY A 245 -19.13 -6.97 -1.70
CA GLY A 245 -18.87 -8.22 -2.39
C GLY A 245 -18.31 -7.97 -3.80
N TYR A 246 -17.66 -8.98 -4.36
CA TYR A 246 -16.94 -8.91 -5.63
C TYR A 246 -17.69 -8.22 -6.78
N LYS A 247 -18.96 -8.55 -7.03
CA LYS A 247 -19.76 -7.95 -8.11
C LYS A 247 -19.85 -6.43 -7.97
N LEU A 248 -20.11 -5.95 -6.75
CA LEU A 248 -20.26 -4.53 -6.47
C LEU A 248 -18.89 -3.82 -6.42
N ALA A 249 -17.85 -4.49 -5.94
CA ALA A 249 -16.48 -3.97 -6.01
C ALA A 249 -16.06 -3.67 -7.46
N ARG A 250 -16.35 -4.59 -8.41
CA ARG A 250 -16.13 -4.37 -9.85
C ARG A 250 -16.87 -3.14 -10.39
N GLU A 251 -18.14 -2.96 -10.01
CA GLU A 251 -18.94 -1.79 -10.42
C GLU A 251 -18.35 -0.48 -9.91
N ILE A 252 -17.91 -0.46 -8.64
CA ILE A 252 -17.35 0.72 -7.98
C ILE A 252 -16.05 1.13 -8.67
N LEU A 253 -15.12 0.18 -8.88
CA LEU A 253 -13.87 0.46 -9.58
C LEU A 253 -14.11 1.02 -10.99
N LYS A 254 -14.96 0.36 -11.78
CA LYS A 254 -15.28 0.83 -13.14
C LYS A 254 -15.95 2.19 -13.18
N LYS A 255 -16.74 2.54 -12.16
CA LYS A 255 -17.31 3.87 -12.02
C LYS A 255 -16.21 4.89 -11.76
N HIS A 256 -15.47 4.71 -10.66
CA HIS A 256 -14.49 5.71 -10.20
C HIS A 256 -13.33 5.88 -11.15
N ARG A 257 -12.82 4.80 -11.76
CA ARG A 257 -11.80 4.91 -12.80
C ARG A 257 -12.31 5.74 -13.98
N ARG A 258 -13.51 5.44 -14.50
CA ARG A 258 -14.13 6.22 -15.59
C ARG A 258 -14.37 7.69 -15.23
N ASP A 259 -14.76 7.95 -13.98
CA ASP A 259 -14.98 9.31 -13.49
C ASP A 259 -13.64 10.06 -13.42
N LYS A 260 -12.57 9.42 -12.90
CA LYS A 260 -11.22 9.97 -12.88
C LYS A 260 -10.70 10.28 -14.29
N MET A 261 -10.91 9.38 -15.26
CA MET A 261 -10.48 9.58 -16.66
C MET A 261 -11.24 10.70 -17.41
N GLN A 262 -12.26 11.30 -16.82
CA GLN A 262 -12.92 12.50 -17.37
C GLN A 262 -12.30 13.81 -16.88
N LEU A 263 -11.42 13.74 -15.87
CA LEU A 263 -10.64 14.89 -15.42
C LEU A 263 -9.49 15.15 -16.41
N ASP A 264 -9.03 16.40 -16.49
CA ASP A 264 -7.83 16.79 -17.24
C ASP A 264 -6.56 16.45 -16.44
N GLU A 265 -6.43 15.19 -16.06
CA GLU A 265 -5.34 14.64 -15.24
C GLU A 265 -4.77 13.37 -15.89
N PRO A 266 -3.46 13.10 -15.74
CA PRO A 266 -2.86 11.87 -16.27
C PRO A 266 -3.48 10.59 -15.68
N GLU A 267 -3.57 9.50 -16.46
CA GLU A 267 -4.20 8.24 -16.00
C GLU A 267 -3.54 7.66 -14.73
N TRP A 268 -2.22 7.79 -14.62
CA TRP A 268 -1.45 7.29 -13.48
C TRP A 268 -1.79 7.98 -12.15
N THR A 269 -2.58 9.05 -12.17
CA THR A 269 -3.09 9.72 -10.95
C THR A 269 -4.29 9.01 -10.33
N PHE A 270 -4.84 7.98 -10.97
CA PHE A 270 -5.84 7.11 -10.35
C PHE A 270 -5.18 6.18 -9.34
N TRP A 271 -4.99 6.68 -8.13
CA TRP A 271 -4.28 6.01 -7.05
C TRP A 271 -5.26 5.49 -6.00
N CYS A 272 -5.47 4.18 -6.00
CA CYS A 272 -6.43 3.53 -5.12
C CYS A 272 -5.94 2.14 -4.67
N ASP A 273 -6.22 1.79 -3.42
CA ASP A 273 -5.95 0.47 -2.89
C ASP A 273 -7.20 -0.39 -2.78
N TRP A 274 -7.00 -1.68 -2.95
CA TRP A 274 -7.92 -2.70 -2.48
C TRP A 274 -7.54 -3.14 -1.08
N HIS A 275 -8.38 -2.82 -0.10
CA HIS A 275 -8.40 -3.59 1.15
C HIS A 275 -9.29 -4.81 0.94
N ALA A 276 -8.77 -5.99 1.24
CA ALA A 276 -9.43 -7.27 1.02
C ALA A 276 -9.42 -8.14 2.29
N ALA A 277 -10.54 -8.83 2.53
CA ALA A 277 -10.71 -9.78 3.62
C ALA A 277 -11.56 -10.99 3.17
N PHE A 278 -11.44 -12.12 3.87
CA PHE A 278 -12.23 -13.33 3.60
C PHE A 278 -13.74 -13.10 3.72
#